data_AF-A0A964ADU4-F1
#
_entry.id   AF-A0A964ADU4-F1
#
_cell.length_a   1.000
_cell.length_b   1.000
_cell.length_c   1.000
_cell.angle_alpha   90.00
_cell.angle_beta   90.00
_cell.angle_gamma   90.00
#
_symmetry.space_group_name_H-M   'P 1'
#
loop_
_entity.id
_entity.type
_entity.pdbx_description
1 polymer ?
#
loop_
_entity_poly.entity_id
_entity_poly.type
_entity_poly.pdbx_seq_one_letter_code
_entity_poly.pdbx_strand_id
1 'polypeptide(L)'
;MMELAQGQPGGGLLEIREGARRILESAGALHDGWSVRGIRRLDARAVVLDVGPPSGQGVALEWCEPAGEPVQAFLEGDAYAVGYRRAPGNWDLDDAETPSEIKRAAAAMCHALAHASRALRLRTEEAPSEAGEEVALQAEPFGVWLARRLAVGDAVWEGWRLAEIYPHGIAELAVAFEHPEDTLAPRLKVRLRDDERPAAFRTPSLDITYNLVFGQTTDDRRAAVNERLAAEFGLVLESLDRGVHFVAPETGREFAELADAPPPAMNLAIPAPCGQTCNFCSVREEIYPVLDRDSALVRSFREDIVRAARRGTRVLRINGIEPLNAPYLFELLELARDEGIGEFHLLSTCRPLADRDFAARYVAAMPARYHIYVPLYGSTAEIHDAVSGTEGSFDDVMRAIANLRELMGEGGVLIISTILVRQNHHDAVAMRDLVKPLCDWWEVHLAFPNTSSKTDRYRDVSISMSEALDAAYPDGWWPVADIPLGEVLPCIALRHQERTGHELLRPDRIDRRVREQAGTFYRSAGFEHSLGKKFAVAFTAATVPCPHRDGCALAGICPGQVYALYADLYGMGELEPITRERIGALYQGDHILHAIDTAR
;
A
#
# COMPACT_ATOMS: atom_id res chain seq x y z
N MET A 1 -21.46 33.62 -34.03
CA MET A 1 -20.46 33.17 -35.03
C MET A 1 -19.10 33.63 -34.56
N MET A 2 -18.35 32.74 -33.92
CA MET A 2 -16.96 32.94 -33.56
C MET A 2 -16.19 31.98 -34.47
N GLU A 3 -15.36 32.48 -35.38
CA GLU A 3 -14.53 31.66 -36.26
C GLU A 3 -13.57 30.84 -35.40
N LEU A 4 -13.79 29.51 -35.37
CA LEU A 4 -12.84 28.56 -34.83
C LEU A 4 -11.70 28.43 -35.83
N ALA A 5 -10.50 28.80 -35.40
CA ALA A 5 -9.27 28.76 -36.18
C ALA A 5 -9.06 27.37 -36.80
N GLN A 6 -8.86 27.34 -38.13
CA GLN A 6 -8.41 26.16 -38.84
C GLN A 6 -6.96 25.86 -38.42
N GLY A 7 -6.75 24.73 -37.74
CA GLY A 7 -5.41 24.22 -37.43
C GLY A 7 -5.16 23.75 -36.00
N GLN A 8 -6.12 23.11 -35.32
CA GLN A 8 -5.81 22.42 -34.06
C GLN A 8 -5.30 20.99 -34.33
N PRO A 9 -4.24 20.53 -33.61
CA PRO A 9 -3.76 19.15 -33.66
C PRO A 9 -4.85 18.16 -33.22
N GLY A 10 -4.72 16.89 -33.62
CA GLY A 10 -5.71 15.84 -33.31
C GLY A 10 -6.06 15.77 -31.81
N GLY A 11 -7.35 15.70 -31.48
CA GLY A 11 -7.81 15.90 -30.09
C GLY A 11 -7.46 14.76 -29.14
N GLY A 12 -7.09 15.11 -27.90
CA GLY A 12 -7.02 14.15 -26.77
C GLY A 12 -8.38 13.48 -26.52
N LEU A 13 -8.43 12.27 -25.93
CA LEU A 13 -9.71 11.62 -25.58
C LEU A 13 -10.58 12.54 -24.71
N LEU A 14 -9.97 13.25 -23.77
CA LEU A 14 -10.66 14.22 -22.91
C LEU A 14 -11.32 15.35 -23.73
N GLU A 15 -10.61 15.91 -24.70
CA GLU A 15 -11.15 16.97 -25.57
C GLU A 15 -12.27 16.45 -26.46
N ILE A 16 -12.13 15.21 -26.96
CA ILE A 16 -13.16 14.57 -27.77
C ILE A 16 -14.41 14.33 -26.94
N ARG A 17 -14.27 13.87 -25.69
CA ARG A 17 -15.39 13.68 -24.76
C ARG A 17 -16.13 14.98 -24.48
N GLU A 18 -15.41 16.04 -24.15
CA GLU A 18 -16.01 17.35 -23.89
C GLU A 18 -16.60 18.00 -25.16
N GLY A 19 -16.01 17.72 -26.32
CA GLY A 19 -16.56 18.08 -27.63
C GLY A 19 -17.90 17.39 -27.88
N ALA A 20 -17.94 16.06 -27.74
CA ALA A 20 -19.14 15.25 -27.88
C ALA A 20 -20.25 15.72 -26.93
N ARG A 21 -19.91 15.94 -25.65
CA ARG A 21 -20.85 16.43 -24.65
C ARG A 21 -21.49 17.75 -25.08
N ARG A 22 -20.70 18.74 -25.50
CA ARG A 22 -21.22 20.03 -25.99
C ARG A 22 -22.09 19.88 -27.23
N ILE A 23 -21.72 19.01 -28.17
CA ILE A 23 -22.52 18.72 -29.36
C ILE A 23 -23.88 18.17 -28.95
N LEU A 24 -23.92 17.15 -28.10
CA LEU A 24 -25.15 16.49 -27.66
C LEU A 24 -26.04 17.42 -26.83
N GLU A 25 -25.46 18.21 -25.91
CA GLU A 25 -26.16 19.21 -25.11
C GLU A 25 -26.77 20.30 -25.99
N SER A 26 -25.99 20.87 -26.92
CA SER A 26 -26.47 21.93 -27.82
C SER A 26 -27.56 21.49 -28.79
N ALA A 27 -27.55 20.20 -29.17
CA ALA A 27 -28.57 19.59 -30.01
C ALA A 27 -29.83 19.20 -29.22
N GLY A 28 -29.81 19.27 -27.89
CA GLY A 28 -30.88 18.75 -27.03
C GLY A 28 -31.09 17.24 -27.19
N ALA A 29 -30.02 16.51 -27.54
CA ALA A 29 -30.08 15.09 -27.87
C ALA A 29 -29.96 14.17 -26.63
N LEU A 30 -29.53 14.72 -25.49
CA LEU A 30 -29.43 13.98 -24.24
C LEU A 30 -30.81 13.82 -23.60
N HIS A 31 -31.12 12.60 -23.17
CA HIS A 31 -32.27 12.33 -22.31
C HIS A 31 -32.06 13.00 -20.94
N ASP A 32 -33.15 13.33 -20.24
CA ASP A 32 -33.08 13.92 -18.89
C ASP A 32 -32.19 13.09 -17.97
N GLY A 33 -31.20 13.76 -17.36
CA GLY A 33 -30.21 13.16 -16.47
C GLY A 33 -29.08 12.37 -17.15
N TRP A 34 -29.02 12.33 -18.49
CA TRP A 34 -27.95 11.64 -19.21
C TRP A 34 -26.76 12.56 -19.49
N SER A 35 -25.57 11.99 -19.49
CA SER A 35 -24.33 12.66 -19.87
C SER A 35 -23.38 11.70 -20.58
N VAL A 36 -22.34 12.24 -21.20
CA VAL A 36 -21.23 11.43 -21.74
C VAL A 36 -20.35 10.99 -20.55
N ARG A 37 -20.51 9.74 -20.12
CA ARG A 37 -19.86 9.16 -18.94
C ARG A 37 -18.43 8.73 -19.22
N GLY A 38 -18.18 8.25 -20.44
CA GLY A 38 -16.91 7.62 -20.80
C GLY A 38 -16.59 7.78 -22.27
N ILE A 39 -15.30 7.65 -22.57
CA ILE A 39 -14.80 7.57 -23.93
C ILE A 39 -13.65 6.56 -23.95
N ARG A 40 -13.56 5.79 -25.03
CA ARG A 40 -12.40 4.93 -25.30
C ARG A 40 -12.03 4.96 -26.78
N ARG A 41 -10.74 4.80 -27.06
CA ARG A 41 -10.24 4.68 -28.44
C ARG A 41 -10.54 3.27 -28.97
N LEU A 42 -11.06 3.19 -30.19
CA LEU A 42 -11.22 1.92 -30.90
C LEU A 42 -10.05 1.68 -31.85
N ASP A 43 -9.71 2.70 -32.63
CA ASP A 43 -8.59 2.69 -33.57
C ASP A 43 -8.08 4.13 -33.79
N ALA A 44 -7.25 4.32 -34.82
CA ALA A 44 -6.64 5.61 -35.14
C ALA A 44 -7.64 6.72 -35.54
N ARG A 45 -8.92 6.42 -35.81
CA ARG A 45 -9.95 7.37 -36.28
C ARG A 45 -11.31 7.19 -35.61
N ALA A 46 -11.49 6.16 -34.79
CA ALA A 46 -12.74 5.83 -34.14
C ALA A 46 -12.61 5.84 -32.60
N VAL A 47 -13.66 6.36 -31.97
CA VAL A 47 -13.86 6.33 -30.51
C VAL A 47 -15.21 5.72 -30.20
N VAL A 48 -15.36 5.18 -29.00
CA VAL A 48 -16.65 4.79 -28.44
C VAL A 48 -16.97 5.72 -27.28
N LEU A 49 -18.15 6.33 -27.31
CA LEU A 49 -18.70 7.18 -26.25
C LEU A 49 -19.72 6.37 -25.46
N ASP A 50 -19.56 6.30 -24.14
CA ASP A 50 -20.56 5.75 -23.24
C ASP A 50 -21.45 6.88 -22.73
N VAL A 51 -22.73 6.89 -23.11
CA VAL A 51 -23.69 7.95 -22.78
C VAL A 51 -24.82 7.36 -21.95
N GLY A 52 -25.14 7.96 -20.81
CA GLY A 52 -26.14 7.38 -19.91
C GLY A 52 -26.33 8.17 -18.62
N PRO A 53 -27.22 7.69 -17.73
CA PRO A 53 -27.42 8.27 -16.41
C PRO A 53 -26.24 7.97 -15.47
N PRO A 54 -26.08 8.72 -14.36
CA PRO A 54 -25.02 8.48 -13.37
C PRO A 54 -25.01 7.05 -12.80
N SER A 55 -26.19 6.43 -12.69
CA SER A 55 -26.34 5.01 -12.34
C SER A 55 -27.37 4.34 -13.24
N GLY A 56 -27.12 3.08 -13.60
CA GLY A 56 -27.95 2.30 -14.52
C GLY A 56 -27.39 2.18 -15.95
N GLN A 57 -28.23 1.62 -16.83
CA GLN A 57 -27.85 1.29 -18.21
C GLN A 57 -27.82 2.53 -19.12
N GLY A 58 -26.74 2.66 -19.90
CA GLY A 58 -26.57 3.69 -20.94
C GLY A 58 -26.60 3.11 -22.35
N VAL A 59 -25.96 3.80 -23.29
CA VAL A 59 -25.71 3.35 -24.67
C VAL A 59 -24.26 3.62 -25.06
N ALA A 60 -23.69 2.77 -25.91
CA ALA A 60 -22.37 2.98 -26.49
C ALA A 60 -22.50 3.44 -27.94
N LEU A 61 -21.94 4.61 -28.26
CA LEU A 61 -21.95 5.21 -29.58
C LEU A 61 -20.54 5.14 -30.19
N GLU A 62 -20.42 4.47 -31.33
CA GLU A 62 -19.18 4.45 -32.10
C GLU A 62 -19.14 5.66 -33.02
N TRP A 63 -18.13 6.52 -32.86
CA TRP A 63 -17.98 7.76 -33.60
C TRP A 63 -16.66 7.73 -34.38
N CYS A 64 -16.73 7.84 -35.71
CA CYS A 64 -15.62 7.60 -36.62
C CYS A 64 -15.43 8.73 -37.64
N GLU A 65 -14.18 9.07 -37.94
CA GLU A 65 -13.80 9.87 -39.12
C GLU A 65 -13.61 8.95 -40.36
N PRO A 66 -14.43 9.11 -41.43
CA PRO A 66 -14.32 8.26 -42.62
C PRO A 66 -12.97 8.39 -43.32
N ALA A 67 -12.42 7.26 -43.78
CA ALA A 67 -11.10 7.15 -44.42
C ALA A 67 -11.13 6.91 -45.93
N GLY A 68 -12.29 7.07 -46.58
CA GLY A 68 -12.48 6.76 -47.99
C GLY A 68 -12.87 5.29 -48.27
N GLU A 69 -12.98 4.46 -47.23
CA GLU A 69 -13.60 3.14 -47.25
C GLU A 69 -14.98 3.17 -46.57
N PRO A 70 -15.93 2.29 -46.94
CA PRO A 70 -17.25 2.23 -46.30
C PRO A 70 -17.12 1.84 -44.82
N VAL A 71 -17.63 2.68 -43.92
CA VAL A 71 -17.70 2.37 -42.48
C VAL A 71 -19.07 1.76 -42.20
N GLN A 72 -19.15 0.69 -41.42
CA GLN A 72 -20.44 0.14 -41.00
C GLN A 72 -21.07 1.08 -39.95
N ALA A 73 -21.90 2.02 -40.39
CA ALA A 73 -22.51 3.04 -39.54
C ALA A 73 -24.03 3.02 -39.57
N PHE A 74 -24.65 3.43 -38.46
CA PHE A 74 -26.10 3.65 -38.39
C PHE A 74 -26.50 4.93 -39.15
N LEU A 75 -25.64 5.95 -39.09
CA LEU A 75 -25.85 7.22 -39.77
C LEU A 75 -24.52 7.83 -40.22
N GLU A 76 -24.45 8.28 -41.48
CA GLU A 76 -23.29 8.93 -42.07
C GLU A 76 -23.60 10.39 -42.37
N GLY A 77 -22.77 11.31 -41.89
CA GLY A 77 -22.79 12.72 -42.25
C GLY A 77 -21.52 13.12 -43.02
N ASP A 78 -21.42 14.40 -43.40
CA ASP A 78 -20.31 14.93 -44.23
C ASP A 78 -18.92 14.80 -43.57
N ALA A 79 -18.90 14.70 -42.24
CA ALA A 79 -17.70 14.74 -41.42
C ALA A 79 -17.43 13.44 -40.66
N TYR A 80 -18.49 12.75 -40.22
CA TYR A 80 -18.37 11.60 -39.34
C TYR A 80 -19.40 10.53 -39.69
N ALA A 81 -19.04 9.29 -39.35
CA ALA A 81 -19.94 8.17 -39.33
C ALA A 81 -20.21 7.78 -37.87
N VAL A 82 -21.47 7.49 -37.52
CA VAL A 82 -21.87 7.13 -36.16
C VAL A 82 -22.69 5.86 -36.16
N GLY A 83 -22.34 4.93 -35.27
CA GLY A 83 -23.07 3.70 -35.00
C GLY A 83 -23.33 3.52 -33.51
N TYR A 84 -24.06 2.47 -33.16
CA TYR A 84 -24.11 1.98 -31.79
C TYR A 84 -23.39 0.65 -31.70
N ARG A 85 -22.88 0.33 -30.50
CA ARG A 85 -22.16 -0.91 -30.25
C ARG A 85 -22.69 -1.57 -28.99
N ARG A 86 -22.70 -2.91 -29.00
CA ARG A 86 -22.91 -3.66 -27.75
C ARG A 86 -21.72 -3.43 -26.82
N ALA A 87 -22.04 -3.07 -25.58
CA ALA A 87 -21.06 -2.89 -24.51
C ALA A 87 -21.66 -3.37 -23.18
N PRO A 88 -20.86 -3.99 -22.28
CA PRO A 88 -21.33 -4.36 -20.96
C PRO A 88 -21.91 -3.16 -20.20
N GLY A 89 -23.04 -3.35 -19.51
CA GLY A 89 -23.69 -2.28 -18.75
C GLY A 89 -24.49 -1.27 -19.59
N ASN A 90 -24.56 -1.43 -20.92
CA ASN A 90 -25.38 -0.61 -21.81
C ASN A 90 -26.56 -1.42 -22.38
N TRP A 91 -27.60 -0.71 -22.84
CA TRP A 91 -28.71 -1.28 -23.57
C TRP A 91 -28.25 -1.84 -24.93
N ASP A 92 -28.77 -3.01 -25.29
CA ASP A 92 -28.61 -3.57 -26.63
C ASP A 92 -29.70 -2.99 -27.54
N LEU A 93 -29.33 -2.05 -28.40
CA LEU A 93 -30.33 -1.36 -29.24
C LEU A 93 -30.96 -2.26 -30.30
N ASP A 94 -30.34 -3.40 -30.61
CA ASP A 94 -30.89 -4.44 -31.49
C ASP A 94 -31.91 -5.33 -30.79
N ASP A 95 -31.96 -5.32 -29.45
CA ASP A 95 -32.92 -6.09 -28.68
C ASP A 95 -34.33 -5.48 -28.80
N ALA A 96 -35.32 -6.33 -29.08
CA ALA A 96 -36.72 -5.93 -29.17
C ALA A 96 -37.24 -5.35 -27.84
N GLU A 97 -36.73 -5.84 -26.70
CA GLU A 97 -37.14 -5.44 -25.36
C GLU A 97 -36.57 -4.08 -24.92
N THR A 98 -35.57 -3.55 -25.64
CA THR A 98 -35.01 -2.23 -25.32
C THR A 98 -36.08 -1.14 -25.51
N PRO A 99 -36.34 -0.30 -24.48
CA PRO A 99 -37.43 0.68 -24.54
C PRO A 99 -37.31 1.65 -25.71
N SER A 100 -38.45 1.99 -26.31
CA SER A 100 -38.49 2.79 -27.54
C SER A 100 -37.94 4.22 -27.35
N GLU A 101 -38.06 4.77 -26.15
CA GLU A 101 -37.48 6.05 -25.75
C GLU A 101 -35.95 6.01 -25.74
N ILE A 102 -35.34 4.90 -25.31
CA ILE A 102 -33.88 4.71 -25.34
C ILE A 102 -33.39 4.62 -26.78
N LYS A 103 -34.10 3.88 -27.63
CA LYS A 103 -33.79 3.80 -29.08
C LYS A 103 -33.89 5.17 -29.75
N ARG A 104 -34.92 5.97 -29.42
CA ARG A 104 -35.08 7.34 -29.94
C ARG A 104 -33.96 8.27 -29.45
N ALA A 105 -33.60 8.21 -28.16
CA ALA A 105 -32.52 8.99 -27.61
C ALA A 105 -31.18 8.66 -28.29
N ALA A 106 -30.86 7.37 -28.45
CA ALA A 106 -29.67 6.93 -29.16
C ALA A 106 -29.64 7.42 -30.62
N ALA A 107 -30.75 7.31 -31.34
CA ALA A 107 -30.84 7.81 -32.71
C ALA A 107 -30.64 9.34 -32.80
N ALA A 108 -31.19 10.12 -31.85
CA ALA A 108 -30.99 11.55 -31.79
C ALA A 108 -29.52 11.92 -31.53
N MET A 109 -28.83 11.19 -30.65
CA MET A 109 -27.40 11.37 -30.39
C MET A 109 -26.54 11.02 -31.61
N CYS A 110 -26.83 9.91 -32.30
CA CYS A 110 -26.16 9.55 -33.56
C CYS A 110 -26.33 10.64 -34.61
N HIS A 111 -27.55 11.18 -34.75
CA HIS A 111 -27.83 12.27 -35.69
C HIS A 111 -27.02 13.53 -35.37
N ALA A 112 -26.97 13.93 -34.10
CA ALA A 112 -26.22 15.11 -33.67
C ALA A 112 -24.70 14.96 -33.92
N LEU A 113 -24.12 13.80 -33.60
CA LEU A 113 -22.69 13.53 -33.77
C LEU A 113 -22.28 13.40 -35.25
N ALA A 114 -23.10 12.77 -36.08
CA ALA A 114 -22.78 12.57 -37.50
C ALA A 114 -22.78 13.89 -38.29
N HIS A 115 -23.67 14.82 -37.92
CA HIS A 115 -23.80 16.14 -38.53
C HIS A 115 -23.01 17.24 -37.80
N ALA A 116 -22.17 16.86 -36.82
CA ALA A 116 -21.30 17.80 -36.15
C ALA A 116 -20.29 18.41 -37.14
N SER A 117 -19.86 19.64 -36.88
CA SER A 117 -18.84 20.29 -37.72
C SER A 117 -17.49 19.57 -37.62
N ARG A 118 -16.65 19.68 -38.66
CA ARG A 118 -15.26 19.14 -38.69
C ARG A 118 -14.30 19.83 -37.71
N ALA A 119 -14.81 20.56 -36.72
CA ALA A 119 -13.98 21.27 -35.75
C ALA A 119 -13.25 20.33 -34.78
N LEU A 120 -13.70 19.08 -34.61
CA LEU A 120 -13.12 18.12 -33.68
C LEU A 120 -12.48 16.95 -34.43
N ARG A 121 -11.16 16.83 -34.36
CA ARG A 121 -10.45 15.70 -34.98
C ARG A 121 -10.48 14.48 -34.09
N LEU A 122 -11.06 13.37 -34.57
CA LEU A 122 -11.04 12.07 -33.87
C LEU A 122 -9.74 11.32 -34.11
N ARG A 123 -9.06 11.61 -35.22
CA ARG A 123 -7.84 10.90 -35.60
C ARG A 123 -6.67 11.14 -34.66
N THR A 124 -5.91 10.09 -34.36
CA THR A 124 -4.60 10.18 -33.73
C THR A 124 -3.54 10.54 -34.77
N GLU A 125 -2.61 11.45 -34.46
CA GLU A 125 -1.42 11.63 -35.29
C GLU A 125 -0.49 10.40 -35.15
N GLU A 126 0.35 10.14 -36.16
CA GLU A 126 1.36 9.08 -36.10
C GLU A 126 2.29 9.26 -34.89
N ALA A 127 2.92 8.16 -34.46
CA ALA A 127 3.81 8.14 -33.30
C ALA A 127 4.81 9.33 -33.36
N PRO A 128 5.09 9.97 -32.22
CA PRO A 128 6.02 11.10 -32.19
C PRO A 128 7.35 10.71 -32.85
N SER A 129 7.93 11.60 -33.64
CA SER A 129 9.34 11.49 -34.03
C SER A 129 10.22 11.37 -32.79
N GLU A 130 11.39 10.73 -32.88
CA GLU A 130 12.38 10.49 -31.80
C GLU A 130 12.74 11.71 -30.90
N ALA A 131 12.31 12.93 -31.23
CA ALA A 131 12.47 14.15 -30.45
C ALA A 131 11.32 14.45 -29.46
N GLY A 132 10.88 13.45 -28.68
CA GLY A 132 9.89 13.64 -27.59
C GLY A 132 10.50 14.21 -26.30
N GLU A 133 9.68 14.85 -25.46
CA GLU A 133 10.11 15.27 -24.12
C GLU A 133 10.33 14.05 -23.22
N GLU A 134 11.48 13.95 -22.56
CA GLU A 134 11.75 12.87 -21.62
C GLU A 134 11.33 13.26 -20.19
N VAL A 135 10.53 12.41 -19.54
CA VAL A 135 10.07 12.61 -18.15
C VAL A 135 10.43 11.39 -17.32
N ALA A 136 11.22 11.58 -16.27
CA ALA A 136 11.50 10.51 -15.31
C ALA A 136 10.24 10.15 -14.52
N LEU A 137 9.91 8.86 -14.42
CA LEU A 137 8.77 8.39 -13.64
C LEU A 137 9.10 8.37 -12.13
N GLN A 138 9.27 9.59 -11.60
CA GLN A 138 9.52 9.94 -10.19
C GLN A 138 8.52 11.02 -9.77
N ALA A 139 8.16 11.07 -8.48
CA ALA A 139 7.06 11.90 -7.99
C ALA A 139 7.19 13.39 -8.36
N GLU A 140 8.37 13.99 -8.20
CA GLU A 140 8.59 15.40 -8.51
C GLU A 140 8.56 15.70 -10.03
N PRO A 141 9.38 15.04 -10.89
CA PRO A 141 9.31 15.27 -12.33
C PRO A 141 7.92 14.97 -12.93
N PHE A 142 7.29 13.88 -12.50
CA PHE A 142 5.94 13.53 -12.91
C PHE A 142 4.90 14.55 -12.44
N GLY A 143 5.02 15.03 -11.20
CA GLY A 143 4.12 16.05 -10.65
C GLY A 143 4.22 17.38 -11.40
N VAL A 144 5.43 17.82 -11.77
CA VAL A 144 5.64 19.02 -12.59
C VAL A 144 5.02 18.86 -13.98
N TRP A 145 5.19 17.69 -14.60
CA TRP A 145 4.57 17.37 -15.88
C TRP A 145 3.03 17.35 -15.79
N LEU A 146 2.47 16.70 -14.76
CA LEU A 146 1.03 16.57 -14.56
C LEU A 146 0.36 17.93 -14.28
N ALA A 147 1.04 18.83 -13.55
CA ALA A 147 0.54 20.17 -13.19
C ALA A 147 0.21 21.06 -14.40
N ARG A 148 0.62 20.68 -15.62
CA ARG A 148 0.16 21.30 -16.87
C ARG A 148 -1.35 21.17 -17.09
N ARG A 149 -1.98 20.17 -16.48
CA ARG A 149 -3.42 19.90 -16.59
C ARG A 149 -4.12 19.69 -15.26
N LEU A 150 -3.43 19.15 -14.27
CA LEU A 150 -3.99 18.81 -12.97
C LEU A 150 -2.94 19.01 -11.87
N ALA A 151 -3.13 20.02 -11.03
CA ALA A 151 -2.27 20.27 -9.87
C ALA A 151 -2.84 19.60 -8.60
N VAL A 152 -1.99 19.46 -7.57
CA VAL A 152 -2.44 19.03 -6.25
C VAL A 152 -3.47 20.04 -5.71
N GLY A 153 -4.61 19.53 -5.24
CA GLY A 153 -5.78 20.28 -4.81
C GLY A 153 -6.87 20.43 -5.87
N ASP A 154 -6.56 20.17 -7.15
CA ASP A 154 -7.53 20.30 -8.25
C ASP A 154 -8.51 19.12 -8.29
N ALA A 155 -9.76 19.41 -8.63
CA ALA A 155 -10.81 18.41 -8.76
C ALA A 155 -10.66 17.61 -10.05
N VAL A 156 -10.80 16.29 -9.93
CA VAL A 156 -10.74 15.31 -11.02
C VAL A 156 -12.15 14.85 -11.40
N TRP A 157 -12.98 14.53 -10.41
CA TRP A 157 -14.35 14.05 -10.62
C TRP A 157 -15.20 14.28 -9.38
N GLU A 158 -16.39 14.90 -9.51
CA GLU A 158 -17.39 15.03 -8.42
C GLU A 158 -16.79 15.37 -7.05
N GLY A 159 -15.97 16.42 -6.98
CA GLY A 159 -15.36 16.87 -5.72
C GLY A 159 -14.12 16.10 -5.27
N TRP A 160 -13.82 14.94 -5.88
CA TRP A 160 -12.57 14.21 -5.67
C TRP A 160 -11.42 15.01 -6.24
N ARG A 161 -10.39 15.25 -5.43
CA ARG A 161 -9.24 16.08 -5.75
C ARG A 161 -7.96 15.27 -5.72
N LEU A 162 -7.01 15.65 -6.57
CA LEU A 162 -5.65 15.13 -6.46
C LEU A 162 -5.04 15.61 -5.13
N ALA A 163 -4.72 14.69 -4.24
CA ALA A 163 -4.20 15.01 -2.90
C ALA A 163 -2.67 14.97 -2.86
N GLU A 164 -2.07 13.93 -3.42
CA GLU A 164 -0.63 13.70 -3.31
C GLU A 164 -0.12 12.77 -4.41
N ILE A 165 1.14 12.93 -4.80
CA ILE A 165 1.89 12.01 -5.68
C ILE A 165 3.15 11.61 -4.94
N TYR A 166 3.39 10.31 -4.79
CA TYR A 166 4.56 9.79 -4.08
C TYR A 166 5.10 8.51 -4.72
N PRO A 167 6.38 8.19 -4.52
CA PRO A 167 6.98 6.97 -5.07
C PRO A 167 6.34 5.71 -4.47
N HIS A 168 6.09 4.70 -5.32
CA HIS A 168 5.43 3.45 -4.94
C HIS A 168 6.24 2.19 -5.34
N GLY A 169 7.02 2.25 -6.42
CA GLY A 169 7.92 1.16 -6.84
C GLY A 169 9.03 1.61 -7.80
N ILE A 170 9.74 0.64 -8.38
CA ILE A 170 10.69 0.92 -9.47
C ILE A 170 9.90 1.37 -10.69
N ALA A 171 10.03 2.64 -11.07
CA ALA A 171 9.22 3.25 -12.14
C ALA A 171 7.71 3.06 -11.92
N GLU A 172 7.26 3.20 -10.68
CA GLU A 172 5.85 3.20 -10.30
C GLU A 172 5.59 4.29 -9.25
N LEU A 173 4.53 5.06 -9.45
CA LEU A 173 4.08 6.15 -8.60
C LEU A 173 2.70 5.82 -8.03
N ALA A 174 2.44 6.24 -6.80
CA ALA A 174 1.10 6.28 -6.24
C ALA A 174 0.54 7.69 -6.33
N VAL A 175 -0.73 7.78 -6.69
CA VAL A 175 -1.49 9.03 -6.82
C VAL A 175 -2.69 8.91 -5.89
N ALA A 176 -2.72 9.75 -4.85
CA ALA A 176 -3.78 9.78 -3.86
C ALA A 176 -4.83 10.83 -4.19
N PHE A 177 -6.07 10.52 -3.85
CA PHE A 177 -7.20 11.44 -3.99
C PHE A 177 -7.92 11.61 -2.66
N GLU A 178 -8.60 12.75 -2.51
CA GLU A 178 -9.41 13.09 -1.34
C GLU A 178 -10.73 13.73 -1.76
N HIS A 179 -11.75 13.69 -0.90
CA HIS A 179 -13.01 14.39 -1.12
C HIS A 179 -13.42 15.12 0.16
N PRO A 180 -13.85 16.40 0.11
CA PRO A 180 -14.13 17.20 1.31
C PRO A 180 -15.19 16.62 2.25
N GLU A 181 -16.14 15.86 1.70
CA GLU A 181 -17.27 15.27 2.43
C GLU A 181 -17.22 13.73 2.49
N ASP A 182 -16.15 13.11 2.00
CA ASP A 182 -15.99 11.65 2.01
C ASP A 182 -14.72 11.28 2.78
N THR A 183 -14.80 10.25 3.62
CA THR A 183 -13.64 9.74 4.37
C THR A 183 -12.81 8.76 3.55
N LEU A 184 -13.33 8.32 2.39
CA LEU A 184 -12.58 7.45 1.50
C LEU A 184 -11.36 8.19 0.93
N ALA A 185 -10.19 7.54 0.96
CA ALA A 185 -8.92 8.07 0.45
C ALA A 185 -8.36 7.11 -0.63
N PRO A 186 -8.94 7.12 -1.84
CA PRO A 186 -8.58 6.20 -2.90
C PRO A 186 -7.19 6.51 -3.45
N ARG A 187 -6.52 5.47 -3.94
CA ARG A 187 -5.14 5.53 -4.44
C ARG A 187 -5.03 4.75 -5.73
N LEU A 188 -4.57 5.43 -6.76
CA LEU A 188 -4.22 4.82 -8.04
C LEU A 188 -2.70 4.65 -8.11
N LYS A 189 -2.26 3.72 -8.95
CA LYS A 189 -0.86 3.48 -9.27
C LYS A 189 -0.63 3.77 -10.74
N VAL A 190 0.46 4.47 -11.02
CA VAL A 190 0.91 4.79 -12.38
C VAL A 190 2.26 4.13 -12.59
N ARG A 191 2.37 3.29 -13.61
CA ARG A 191 3.64 2.63 -13.97
C ARG A 191 3.90 2.79 -15.46
N LEU A 192 5.13 2.49 -15.88
CA LEU A 192 5.43 2.33 -17.31
C LEU A 192 4.53 1.26 -17.92
N ARG A 193 4.07 1.51 -19.15
CA ARG A 193 3.20 0.60 -19.87
C ARG A 193 3.82 -0.78 -20.00
N ASP A 194 3.04 -1.80 -19.63
CA ASP A 194 3.38 -3.21 -19.79
C ASP A 194 2.15 -3.93 -20.37
N ASP A 195 2.18 -4.23 -21.66
CA ASP A 195 1.06 -4.83 -22.36
C ASP A 195 0.73 -6.26 -21.86
N GLU A 196 1.65 -6.93 -21.14
CA GLU A 196 1.42 -8.24 -20.54
C GLU A 196 0.70 -8.17 -19.18
N ARG A 197 0.62 -6.98 -18.57
CA ARG A 197 0.00 -6.79 -17.26
C ARG A 197 -1.37 -6.12 -17.36
N PRO A 198 -2.30 -6.42 -16.43
CA PRO A 198 -3.59 -5.77 -16.39
C PRO A 198 -3.46 -4.29 -16.03
N ALA A 199 -4.30 -3.46 -16.65
CA ALA A 199 -4.43 -2.04 -16.40
C ALA A 199 -5.91 -1.66 -16.29
N ALA A 200 -6.23 -0.78 -15.34
CA ALA A 200 -7.56 -0.18 -15.23
C ALA A 200 -7.78 0.88 -16.32
N PHE A 201 -6.72 1.61 -16.67
CA PHE A 201 -6.70 2.51 -17.81
C PHE A 201 -5.30 2.48 -18.43
N ARG A 202 -5.22 2.56 -19.76
CA ARG A 202 -3.95 2.51 -20.49
C ARG A 202 -3.82 3.75 -21.37
N THR A 203 -2.69 4.45 -21.21
CA THR A 203 -2.26 5.53 -22.10
C THR A 203 -1.22 4.98 -23.09
N PRO A 204 -0.73 5.77 -24.07
CA PRO A 204 0.35 5.35 -24.94
C PRO A 204 1.59 4.81 -24.20
N SER A 205 1.98 5.43 -23.08
CA SER A 205 3.24 5.17 -22.37
C SER A 205 3.08 4.70 -20.92
N LEU A 206 1.89 4.80 -20.32
CA LEU A 206 1.63 4.49 -18.91
C LEU A 206 0.44 3.53 -18.73
N ASP A 207 0.56 2.65 -17.74
CA ASP A 207 -0.57 1.91 -17.19
C ASP A 207 -1.02 2.55 -15.88
N ILE A 208 -2.31 2.76 -15.74
CA ILE A 208 -2.95 3.07 -14.47
C ILE A 208 -3.56 1.79 -13.93
N THR A 209 -3.22 1.48 -12.69
CA THR A 209 -3.82 0.37 -11.95
C THR A 209 -4.36 0.91 -10.65
N TYR A 210 -5.23 0.13 -10.02
CA TYR A 210 -5.53 0.28 -8.62
C TYR A 210 -5.64 -1.11 -8.04
N ASN A 211 -5.46 -1.16 -6.75
CA ASN A 211 -5.37 -2.41 -6.06
C ASN A 211 -6.77 -3.01 -5.86
N LEU A 212 -7.12 -4.01 -6.69
CA LEU A 212 -8.14 -5.01 -6.38
C LEU A 212 -7.40 -6.33 -6.18
N VAL A 213 -7.21 -6.76 -4.93
CA VAL A 213 -6.73 -8.11 -4.64
C VAL A 213 -7.84 -9.07 -4.96
N PHE A 214 -7.49 -10.12 -5.70
CA PHE A 214 -8.00 -11.49 -5.52
C PHE A 214 -9.24 -11.59 -4.64
N GLY A 215 -10.40 -11.28 -5.22
CA GLY A 215 -11.66 -11.92 -4.88
C GLY A 215 -12.28 -11.63 -3.52
N GLN A 216 -12.15 -10.43 -2.95
CA GLN A 216 -13.19 -9.75 -2.15
C GLN A 216 -12.63 -8.48 -1.50
N THR A 217 -13.08 -7.31 -1.97
CA THR A 217 -13.40 -6.23 -1.03
C THR A 217 -14.88 -6.45 -0.68
N THR A 218 -15.29 -6.28 0.56
CA THR A 218 -16.72 -6.23 0.91
C THR A 218 -17.32 -4.83 0.64
N ASP A 219 -16.55 -3.94 0.00
CA ASP A 219 -16.84 -2.50 -0.15
C ASP A 219 -16.98 -2.16 -1.65
N ASP A 220 -18.14 -2.52 -2.21
CA ASP A 220 -18.52 -2.26 -3.61
C ASP A 220 -18.42 -0.77 -3.97
N ARG A 221 -18.68 0.12 -3.00
CA ARG A 221 -18.57 1.57 -3.19
C ARG A 221 -17.14 1.98 -3.50
N ARG A 222 -16.15 1.48 -2.75
CA ARG A 222 -14.74 1.78 -2.98
C ARG A 222 -14.24 1.28 -4.34
N ALA A 223 -14.67 0.09 -4.74
CA ALA A 223 -14.34 -0.44 -6.06
C ALA A 223 -14.85 0.51 -7.16
N ALA A 224 -16.11 0.94 -7.07
CA ALA A 224 -16.70 1.89 -8.01
C ALA A 224 -15.98 3.24 -8.04
N VAL A 225 -15.59 3.79 -6.89
CA VAL A 225 -14.83 5.05 -6.81
C VAL A 225 -13.45 4.92 -7.45
N ASN A 226 -12.71 3.85 -7.16
CA ASN A 226 -11.39 3.61 -7.75
C ASN A 226 -11.47 3.42 -9.27
N GLU A 227 -12.43 2.64 -9.75
CA GLU A 227 -12.68 2.45 -11.18
C GLU A 227 -12.96 3.78 -11.87
N ARG A 228 -13.83 4.60 -11.26
CA ARG A 228 -14.21 5.90 -11.80
C ARG A 228 -13.04 6.88 -11.81
N LEU A 229 -12.28 6.96 -10.73
CA LEU A 229 -11.07 7.79 -10.66
C LEU A 229 -10.02 7.34 -11.66
N ALA A 230 -9.82 6.03 -11.85
CA ALA A 230 -8.88 5.52 -12.85
C ALA A 230 -9.25 5.94 -14.27
N ALA A 231 -10.55 5.91 -14.60
CA ALA A 231 -11.03 6.39 -15.89
C ALA A 231 -10.83 7.90 -16.07
N GLU A 232 -11.23 8.72 -15.08
CA GLU A 232 -11.15 10.19 -15.18
C GLU A 232 -9.71 10.69 -15.15
N PHE A 233 -8.89 10.18 -14.22
CA PHE A 233 -7.46 10.49 -14.15
C PHE A 233 -6.71 9.98 -15.39
N GLY A 234 -7.07 8.80 -15.91
CA GLY A 234 -6.47 8.26 -17.12
C GLY A 234 -6.72 9.09 -18.37
N LEU A 235 -7.90 9.71 -18.49
CA LEU A 235 -8.18 10.66 -19.57
C LEU A 235 -7.33 11.93 -19.46
N VAL A 236 -7.04 12.39 -18.24
CA VAL A 236 -6.09 13.48 -18.02
C VAL A 236 -4.70 13.08 -18.48
N LEU A 237 -4.21 11.89 -18.07
CA LEU A 237 -2.89 11.41 -18.47
C LEU A 237 -2.77 11.21 -19.98
N GLU A 238 -3.74 10.58 -20.64
CA GLU A 238 -3.71 10.38 -22.11
C GLU A 238 -3.64 11.70 -22.87
N SER A 239 -4.28 12.75 -22.35
CA SER A 239 -4.24 14.08 -22.97
C SER A 239 -2.86 14.74 -22.90
N LEU A 240 -2.01 14.34 -21.96
CA LEU A 240 -0.66 14.86 -21.76
C LEU A 240 0.44 13.93 -22.32
N ASP A 241 0.17 12.63 -22.44
CA ASP A 241 1.13 11.57 -22.78
C ASP A 241 1.48 11.51 -24.29
N ARG A 242 1.09 12.52 -25.08
CA ARG A 242 1.42 12.57 -26.50
C ARG A 242 2.76 13.25 -26.71
N GLY A 243 3.73 12.53 -27.28
CA GLY A 243 5.07 13.09 -27.50
C GLY A 243 5.98 13.07 -26.28
N VAL A 244 5.61 12.30 -25.25
CA VAL A 244 6.38 12.18 -24.01
C VAL A 244 6.99 10.79 -23.93
N HIS A 245 8.28 10.72 -23.59
CA HIS A 245 8.99 9.48 -23.33
C HIS A 245 9.20 9.34 -21.82
N PHE A 246 8.44 8.44 -21.18
CA PHE A 246 8.63 8.15 -19.77
C PHE A 246 9.78 7.18 -19.58
N VAL A 247 10.77 7.58 -18.78
CA VAL A 247 11.92 6.74 -18.44
C VAL A 247 11.85 6.29 -16.99
N ALA A 248 12.25 5.04 -16.77
CA ALA A 248 12.58 4.60 -15.42
C ALA A 248 13.75 5.47 -14.94
N PRO A 249 13.73 5.95 -13.67
CA PRO A 249 14.83 6.75 -13.17
C PRO A 249 16.16 6.02 -13.32
N GLU A 250 17.18 6.71 -13.86
CA GLU A 250 18.52 6.15 -13.96
C GLU A 250 19.02 5.78 -12.55
N THR A 251 19.20 4.48 -12.30
CA THR A 251 19.84 4.03 -11.08
C THR A 251 21.35 4.23 -11.21
N GLY A 252 21.82 5.48 -11.21
CA GLY A 252 23.25 5.79 -11.13
C GLY A 252 23.89 5.00 -9.99
N ARG A 253 24.90 4.17 -10.29
CA ARG A 253 25.65 3.34 -9.33
C ARG A 253 26.55 4.17 -8.40
N GLU A 254 26.10 5.33 -7.97
CA GLU A 254 26.77 6.06 -6.89
C GLU A 254 26.14 5.65 -5.57
N PHE A 255 26.80 4.69 -4.94
CA PHE A 255 26.67 4.44 -3.52
C PHE A 255 27.19 5.69 -2.81
N ALA A 256 26.29 6.58 -2.39
CA ALA A 256 26.66 7.57 -1.40
C ALA A 256 27.19 6.81 -0.18
N GLU A 257 28.45 7.06 0.20
CA GLU A 257 29.01 6.60 1.46
C GLU A 257 28.12 7.11 2.60
N LEU A 258 27.24 6.25 3.10
CA LEU A 258 26.42 6.52 4.28
C LEU A 258 27.24 6.18 5.54
N ALA A 259 27.68 7.24 6.22
CA ALA A 259 28.07 7.40 7.63
C ALA A 259 28.94 6.32 8.35
N ASP A 260 29.89 6.83 9.15
CA ASP A 260 31.01 6.15 9.84
C ASP A 260 30.68 5.05 10.87
N ALA A 261 29.40 4.76 11.20
CA ALA A 261 29.04 3.77 12.21
C ALA A 261 28.27 2.57 11.61
N PRO A 262 28.62 1.32 11.95
CA PRO A 262 27.87 0.14 11.51
C PRO A 262 26.43 0.18 12.02
N PRO A 263 25.44 -0.23 11.21
CA PRO A 263 24.09 -0.41 11.69
C PRO A 263 24.07 -1.46 12.80
N PRO A 264 23.17 -1.32 13.79
CA PRO A 264 23.10 -2.22 14.95
C PRO A 264 22.76 -3.66 14.53
N ALA A 265 22.05 -3.85 13.42
CA ALA A 265 21.77 -5.15 12.82
C ALA A 265 21.65 -5.03 11.29
N MET A 266 22.05 -6.09 10.59
CA MET A 266 21.79 -6.27 9.16
C MET A 266 20.45 -6.97 8.98
N ASN A 267 19.55 -6.43 8.16
CA ASN A 267 18.24 -7.05 7.89
C ASN A 267 18.23 -7.71 6.51
N LEU A 268 18.00 -9.02 6.48
CA LEU A 268 17.74 -9.79 5.26
C LEU A 268 16.24 -10.02 5.13
N ALA A 269 15.60 -9.30 4.19
CA ALA A 269 14.21 -9.52 3.83
C ALA A 269 14.14 -10.58 2.72
N ILE A 270 14.11 -11.86 3.09
CA ILE A 270 14.15 -13.01 2.19
C ILE A 270 12.75 -13.26 1.59
N PRO A 271 12.59 -13.15 0.26
CA PRO A 271 11.31 -13.35 -0.38
C PRO A 271 11.13 -14.81 -0.78
N ALA A 272 10.78 -15.69 0.17
CA ALA A 272 10.43 -17.08 -0.13
C ALA A 272 8.92 -17.33 0.10
N PRO A 273 8.32 -18.33 -0.58
CA PRO A 273 6.87 -18.55 -0.54
C PRO A 273 6.37 -18.77 0.89
N CYS A 274 5.32 -18.06 1.28
CA CYS A 274 4.64 -18.29 2.55
C CYS A 274 3.32 -19.03 2.30
N GLY A 275 3.08 -20.07 3.10
CA GLY A 275 1.85 -20.85 3.08
C GLY A 275 0.72 -20.26 3.92
N GLN A 276 0.87 -19.03 4.44
CA GLN A 276 -0.15 -18.32 5.22
C GLN A 276 -0.83 -17.20 4.43
N THR A 277 -2.00 -16.77 4.91
CA THR A 277 -2.82 -15.66 4.37
C THR A 277 -3.24 -14.72 5.49
N CYS A 278 -2.28 -14.32 6.33
CA CYS A 278 -2.57 -13.55 7.55
C CYS A 278 -3.38 -12.29 7.23
N ASN A 279 -4.47 -12.08 7.97
CA ASN A 279 -5.43 -11.02 7.70
C ASN A 279 -4.85 -9.61 7.84
N PHE A 280 -3.67 -9.44 8.45
CA PHE A 280 -2.95 -8.17 8.60
C PHE A 280 -1.74 -8.03 7.66
N CYS A 281 -1.26 -9.11 7.01
CA CYS A 281 0.02 -9.11 6.31
C CYS A 281 -0.08 -8.54 4.89
N SER A 282 0.51 -7.38 4.65
CA SER A 282 0.58 -6.74 3.32
C SER A 282 1.79 -7.17 2.48
N VAL A 283 2.84 -7.74 3.11
CA VAL A 283 4.12 -8.08 2.48
C VAL A 283 3.95 -8.99 1.26
N ARG A 284 3.08 -10.01 1.37
CA ARG A 284 2.84 -10.99 0.29
C ARG A 284 2.22 -10.37 -0.97
N GLU A 285 1.58 -9.21 -0.85
CA GLU A 285 0.93 -8.56 -2.00
C GLU A 285 1.91 -7.78 -2.87
N GLU A 286 3.11 -7.51 -2.35
CA GLU A 286 4.13 -6.65 -2.95
C GLU A 286 5.38 -7.42 -3.36
N ILE A 287 5.73 -8.46 -2.60
CA ILE A 287 7.00 -9.18 -2.78
C ILE A 287 6.74 -10.52 -3.46
N TYR A 288 7.39 -10.71 -4.62
CA TYR A 288 7.36 -11.97 -5.35
C TYR A 288 8.45 -12.93 -4.84
N PRO A 289 8.14 -14.22 -4.67
CA PRO A 289 9.15 -15.18 -4.25
C PRO A 289 10.32 -15.32 -5.22
N VAL A 290 11.54 -15.38 -4.68
CA VAL A 290 12.78 -15.66 -5.41
C VAL A 290 13.38 -16.93 -4.85
N LEU A 291 13.39 -17.99 -5.66
CA LEU A 291 13.91 -19.31 -5.32
C LEU A 291 15.26 -19.62 -5.98
N ASP A 292 15.60 -18.88 -7.04
CA ASP A 292 16.87 -19.05 -7.74
C ASP A 292 18.03 -18.51 -6.89
N ARG A 293 18.95 -19.43 -6.54
CA ARG A 293 20.14 -19.17 -5.71
C ARG A 293 21.13 -18.24 -6.40
N ASP A 294 21.10 -18.19 -7.73
CA ASP A 294 22.00 -17.40 -8.57
C ASP A 294 21.36 -16.10 -9.06
N SER A 295 20.14 -15.79 -8.60
CA SER A 295 19.48 -14.53 -8.91
C SER A 295 20.29 -13.32 -8.46
N ALA A 296 20.08 -12.18 -9.12
CA ALA A 296 20.77 -10.93 -8.76
C ALA A 296 20.51 -10.52 -7.29
N LEU A 297 19.31 -10.79 -6.77
CA LEU A 297 18.94 -10.52 -5.38
C LEU A 297 19.73 -11.39 -4.39
N VAL A 298 19.82 -12.70 -4.64
CA VAL A 298 20.54 -13.59 -3.72
C VAL A 298 22.04 -13.30 -3.73
N ARG A 299 22.60 -12.90 -4.89
CA ARG A 299 23.96 -12.37 -4.96
C ARG A 299 24.13 -11.11 -4.12
N SER A 300 23.18 -10.17 -4.16
CA SER A 300 23.27 -8.95 -3.35
C SER A 300 23.24 -9.26 -1.85
N PHE A 301 22.41 -10.19 -1.38
CA PHE A 301 22.42 -10.62 0.02
C PHE A 301 23.81 -11.04 0.51
N ARG A 302 24.56 -11.79 -0.30
CA ARG A 302 25.93 -12.21 0.04
C ARG A 302 26.87 -11.02 0.15
N GLU A 303 26.83 -10.14 -0.84
CA GLU A 303 27.65 -8.93 -0.87
C GLU A 303 27.35 -8.01 0.33
N ASP A 304 26.07 -7.90 0.71
CA ASP A 304 25.66 -7.08 1.84
C ASP A 304 26.05 -7.68 3.19
N ILE A 305 25.98 -9.01 3.34
CA ILE A 305 26.47 -9.70 4.54
C ILE A 305 27.96 -9.37 4.75
N VAL A 306 28.78 -9.57 3.70
CA VAL A 306 30.22 -9.27 3.73
C VAL A 306 30.46 -7.80 4.02
N ARG A 307 29.71 -6.89 3.38
CA ARG A 307 29.84 -5.44 3.60
C ARG A 307 29.49 -5.06 5.04
N ALA A 308 28.36 -5.52 5.57
CA ALA A 308 27.90 -5.20 6.92
C ALA A 308 28.87 -5.74 7.98
N ALA A 309 29.35 -6.98 7.80
CA ALA A 309 30.33 -7.59 8.70
C ALA A 309 31.65 -6.79 8.73
N ARG A 310 32.16 -6.37 7.56
CA ARG A 310 33.37 -5.53 7.46
C ARG A 310 33.21 -4.16 8.14
N ARG A 311 32.00 -3.61 8.15
CA ARG A 311 31.69 -2.37 8.87
C ARG A 311 31.57 -2.57 10.38
N GLY A 312 31.48 -3.81 10.85
CA GLY A 312 31.43 -4.16 12.28
C GLY A 312 30.04 -4.58 12.77
N THR A 313 29.06 -4.77 11.88
CA THR A 313 27.74 -5.30 12.25
C THR A 313 27.88 -6.74 12.78
N ARG A 314 27.26 -7.03 13.92
CA ARG A 314 27.35 -8.34 14.61
C ARG A 314 26.03 -9.07 14.76
N VAL A 315 24.93 -8.44 14.36
CA VAL A 315 23.58 -9.01 14.43
C VAL A 315 23.01 -9.15 13.01
N LEU A 316 22.46 -10.32 12.69
CA LEU A 316 21.71 -10.58 11.45
C LEU A 316 20.24 -10.85 11.79
N ARG A 317 19.35 -10.04 11.23
CA ARG A 317 17.90 -10.25 11.25
C ARG A 317 17.47 -10.95 9.97
N ILE A 318 16.91 -12.14 10.12
CA ILE A 318 16.39 -12.99 9.06
C ILE A 318 14.88 -12.81 9.06
N ASN A 319 14.34 -12.13 8.05
CA ASN A 319 12.92 -11.80 7.93
C ASN A 319 12.48 -11.93 6.46
N GLY A 320 11.31 -11.44 6.08
CA GLY A 320 10.80 -11.39 4.72
C GLY A 320 9.36 -11.88 4.65
N ILE A 321 9.03 -12.71 3.65
CA ILE A 321 7.71 -13.35 3.57
C ILE A 321 7.71 -14.63 4.43
N GLU A 322 8.54 -15.61 4.08
CA GLU A 322 8.84 -16.78 4.91
C GLU A 322 10.28 -17.24 4.64
N PRO A 323 11.28 -16.76 5.42
CA PRO A 323 12.68 -17.02 5.15
C PRO A 323 13.07 -18.51 5.24
N LEU A 324 12.37 -19.32 6.06
CA LEU A 324 12.70 -20.73 6.25
C LEU A 324 12.43 -21.59 5.00
N ASN A 325 11.60 -21.10 4.08
CA ASN A 325 11.33 -21.76 2.81
C ASN A 325 12.36 -21.43 1.72
N ALA A 326 13.33 -20.56 2.00
CA ALA A 326 14.33 -20.18 1.01
C ALA A 326 15.38 -21.29 0.80
N PRO A 327 15.60 -21.77 -0.43
CA PRO A 327 16.56 -22.85 -0.68
C PRO A 327 18.00 -22.44 -0.36
N TYR A 328 18.31 -21.14 -0.43
CA TYR A 328 19.63 -20.55 -0.14
C TYR A 328 19.82 -20.10 1.31
N LEU A 329 18.84 -20.27 2.21
CA LEU A 329 18.94 -19.78 3.59
C LEU A 329 20.21 -20.23 4.29
N PHE A 330 20.45 -21.55 4.35
CA PHE A 330 21.59 -22.12 5.09
C PHE A 330 22.94 -21.61 4.59
N GLU A 331 23.05 -21.30 3.30
CA GLU A 331 24.26 -20.77 2.70
C GLU A 331 24.50 -19.31 3.13
N LEU A 332 23.44 -18.51 3.23
CA LEU A 332 23.52 -17.16 3.78
C LEU A 332 23.88 -17.16 5.27
N LEU A 333 23.32 -18.11 6.04
CA LEU A 333 23.65 -18.28 7.46
C LEU A 333 25.12 -18.67 7.65
N GLU A 334 25.63 -19.59 6.83
CA GLU A 334 27.04 -19.99 6.84
C GLU A 334 27.96 -18.83 6.52
N LEU A 335 27.71 -18.12 5.42
CA LEU A 335 28.47 -16.93 5.06
C LEU A 335 28.47 -15.89 6.19
N ALA A 336 27.32 -15.62 6.80
CA ALA A 336 27.23 -14.65 7.89
C ALA A 336 28.07 -15.03 9.12
N ARG A 337 28.09 -16.33 9.48
CA ARG A 337 28.95 -16.81 10.58
C ARG A 337 30.42 -16.69 10.23
N ASP A 338 30.81 -17.06 9.01
CA ASP A 338 32.19 -17.02 8.55
C ASP A 338 32.74 -15.59 8.48
N GLU A 339 31.89 -14.62 8.15
CA GLU A 339 32.22 -13.18 8.20
C GLU A 339 32.19 -12.60 9.64
N GLY A 340 31.85 -13.41 10.65
CA GLY A 340 31.94 -13.05 12.06
C GLY A 340 30.69 -12.37 12.63
N ILE A 341 29.52 -12.53 12.00
CA ILE A 341 28.25 -12.14 12.61
C ILE A 341 27.87 -13.19 13.67
N GLY A 342 27.78 -12.77 14.93
CA GLY A 342 27.70 -13.66 16.09
C GLY A 342 26.30 -13.84 16.68
N GLU A 343 25.31 -13.08 16.22
CA GLU A 343 23.95 -13.11 16.77
C GLU A 343 22.89 -13.07 15.66
N PHE A 344 21.97 -14.05 15.64
CA PHE A 344 20.92 -14.15 14.61
C PHE A 344 19.51 -14.00 15.20
N HIS A 345 18.65 -13.22 14.56
CA HIS A 345 17.25 -13.03 14.95
C HIS A 345 16.35 -13.53 13.81
N LEU A 346 15.50 -14.52 14.06
CA LEU A 346 14.57 -15.07 13.07
C LEU A 346 13.15 -14.52 13.28
N LEU A 347 12.62 -13.87 12.25
CA LEU A 347 11.20 -13.54 12.12
C LEU A 347 10.62 -14.39 10.99
N SER A 348 9.77 -15.36 11.33
CA SER A 348 9.22 -16.37 10.42
C SER A 348 7.85 -16.83 10.93
N THR A 349 7.03 -17.44 10.08
CA THR A 349 5.82 -18.17 10.53
C THR A 349 6.17 -19.35 11.44
N CYS A 350 7.43 -19.78 11.43
CA CYS A 350 7.97 -20.93 12.16
C CYS A 350 7.33 -22.27 11.83
N ARG A 351 6.37 -22.34 10.91
CA ARG A 351 5.73 -23.59 10.49
C ARG A 351 6.71 -24.64 9.96
N PRO A 352 7.75 -24.28 9.16
CA PRO A 352 8.74 -25.27 8.74
C PRO A 352 9.49 -25.94 9.91
N LEU A 353 9.55 -25.32 11.09
CA LEU A 353 10.18 -25.89 12.29
C LEU A 353 9.29 -26.93 12.99
N ALA A 354 8.05 -27.14 12.53
CA ALA A 354 7.22 -28.26 12.96
C ALA A 354 7.81 -29.61 12.53
N ASP A 355 8.57 -29.63 11.41
CA ASP A 355 9.38 -30.77 11.01
C ASP A 355 10.65 -30.83 11.87
N ARG A 356 10.81 -31.95 12.60
CA ARG A 356 11.88 -32.08 13.60
C ARG A 356 13.27 -32.09 12.97
N ASP A 357 13.44 -32.74 11.82
CA ASP A 357 14.74 -32.84 11.15
C ASP A 357 15.17 -31.47 10.61
N PHE A 358 14.23 -30.72 10.03
CA PHE A 358 14.46 -29.34 9.62
C PHE A 358 14.77 -28.43 10.80
N ALA A 359 14.04 -28.52 11.91
CA ALA A 359 14.30 -27.75 13.11
C ALA A 359 15.69 -28.04 13.70
N ALA A 360 16.09 -29.32 13.77
CA ALA A 360 17.41 -29.72 14.25
C ALA A 360 18.52 -29.16 13.37
N ARG A 361 18.34 -29.24 12.04
CA ARG A 361 19.27 -28.65 11.07
C ARG A 361 19.34 -27.12 11.20
N TYR A 362 18.21 -26.44 11.42
CA TYR A 362 18.15 -24.99 11.61
C TYR A 362 18.91 -24.56 12.87
N VAL A 363 18.62 -25.18 14.02
CA VAL A 363 19.28 -24.87 15.30
C VAL A 363 20.78 -25.15 15.22
N ALA A 364 21.20 -26.24 14.57
CA ALA A 364 22.63 -26.56 14.37
C ALA A 364 23.37 -25.52 13.50
N ALA A 365 22.66 -24.75 12.69
CA ALA A 365 23.22 -23.67 11.86
C ALA A 365 23.27 -22.31 12.57
N MET A 366 22.77 -22.19 13.80
CA MET A 366 22.79 -20.91 14.53
C MET A 366 24.17 -20.62 15.15
N PRO A 367 24.54 -19.34 15.33
CA PRO A 367 25.75 -18.96 16.05
C PRO A 367 25.54 -19.08 17.57
N ALA A 368 26.50 -18.60 18.36
CA ALA A 368 26.47 -18.70 19.82
C ALA A 368 25.26 -18.01 20.46
N ARG A 369 24.65 -17.02 19.81
CA ARG A 369 23.45 -16.32 20.28
C ARG A 369 22.42 -16.24 19.18
N TYR A 370 21.18 -16.60 19.46
CA TYR A 370 20.12 -16.47 18.48
C TYR A 370 18.74 -16.34 19.13
N HIS A 371 17.89 -15.53 18.52
CA HIS A 371 16.53 -15.29 18.96
C HIS A 371 15.56 -15.79 17.89
N ILE A 372 14.54 -16.53 18.28
CA ILE A 372 13.49 -17.01 17.37
C ILE A 372 12.17 -16.39 17.80
N TYR A 373 11.59 -15.58 16.93
CA TYR A 373 10.31 -14.90 17.12
C TYR A 373 9.22 -15.77 16.51
N VAL A 374 8.52 -16.52 17.37
CA VAL A 374 7.47 -17.45 16.98
C VAL A 374 6.11 -16.73 17.02
N PRO A 375 5.40 -16.63 15.88
CA PRO A 375 4.11 -15.98 15.84
C PRO A 375 3.04 -16.85 16.47
N LEU A 376 2.41 -16.37 17.53
CA LEU A 376 1.24 -17.01 18.13
C LEU A 376 0.13 -15.98 18.27
N TYR A 377 -0.98 -16.21 17.56
CA TYR A 377 -2.06 -15.22 17.43
C TYR A 377 -3.32 -15.54 18.22
N GLY A 378 -3.40 -16.70 18.86
CA GLY A 378 -4.57 -17.13 19.63
C GLY A 378 -4.25 -18.33 20.50
N SER A 379 -4.99 -18.48 21.60
CA SER A 379 -4.84 -19.51 22.62
C SER A 379 -5.38 -20.87 22.16
N THR A 380 -6.09 -20.87 21.04
CA THR A 380 -6.69 -22.02 20.38
C THR A 380 -6.43 -21.98 18.88
N ALA A 381 -6.58 -23.13 18.23
CA ALA A 381 -6.48 -23.25 16.78
C ALA A 381 -7.49 -22.34 16.05
N GLU A 382 -8.73 -22.25 16.53
CA GLU A 382 -9.77 -21.41 15.93
C GLU A 382 -9.34 -19.94 15.84
N ILE A 383 -8.83 -19.37 16.94
CA ILE A 383 -8.45 -17.95 17.00
C ILE A 383 -7.16 -17.70 16.22
N HIS A 384 -6.15 -18.56 16.40
CA HIS A 384 -4.87 -18.41 15.71
C HIS A 384 -5.04 -18.55 14.20
N ASP A 385 -5.73 -19.60 13.74
CA ASP A 385 -5.90 -19.88 12.31
C ASP A 385 -6.78 -18.84 11.63
N ALA A 386 -7.74 -18.23 12.34
CA ALA A 386 -8.50 -17.09 11.83
C ALA A 386 -7.63 -15.86 11.57
N VAL A 387 -6.62 -15.61 12.42
CA VAL A 387 -5.67 -14.49 12.23
C VAL A 387 -4.64 -14.81 11.13
N SER A 388 -4.07 -16.01 11.14
CA SER A 388 -3.11 -16.45 10.12
C SER A 388 -3.75 -16.71 8.76
N GLY A 389 -5.09 -16.83 8.72
CA GLY A 389 -5.88 -17.19 7.55
C GLY A 389 -5.63 -18.63 7.09
N THR A 390 -5.07 -19.51 7.92
CA THR A 390 -4.62 -20.84 7.48
C THR A 390 -4.88 -21.91 8.51
N GLU A 391 -5.76 -22.84 8.16
CA GLU A 391 -6.08 -24.01 8.99
C GLU A 391 -4.85 -24.87 9.30
N GLY A 392 -4.75 -25.30 10.55
CA GLY A 392 -3.67 -26.15 11.09
C GLY A 392 -2.40 -25.36 11.44
N SER A 393 -2.38 -24.04 11.27
CA SER A 393 -1.18 -23.24 11.53
C SER A 393 -0.84 -23.14 13.01
N PHE A 394 -1.85 -23.16 13.89
CA PHE A 394 -1.67 -23.27 15.33
C PHE A 394 -0.93 -24.56 15.71
N ASP A 395 -1.38 -25.70 15.18
CA ASP A 395 -0.78 -27.00 15.47
C ASP A 395 0.67 -27.08 14.98
N ASP A 396 0.95 -26.52 13.79
CA ASP A 396 2.31 -26.39 13.26
C ASP A 396 3.20 -25.58 14.22
N VAL A 397 2.73 -24.40 14.64
CA VAL A 397 3.50 -23.52 15.53
C VAL A 397 3.70 -24.15 16.90
N MET A 398 2.70 -24.83 17.47
CA MET A 398 2.83 -25.52 18.75
C MET A 398 3.83 -26.68 18.67
N ARG A 399 3.86 -27.42 17.55
CA ARG A 399 4.90 -28.43 17.29
C ARG A 399 6.28 -27.80 17.13
N ALA A 400 6.38 -26.67 16.43
CA ALA A 400 7.63 -25.93 16.30
C ALA A 400 8.17 -25.48 17.66
N ILE A 401 7.33 -24.92 18.53
CA ILE A 401 7.70 -24.55 19.91
C ILE A 401 8.22 -25.76 20.68
N ALA A 402 7.53 -26.90 20.60
CA ALA A 402 7.96 -28.13 21.27
C ALA A 402 9.34 -28.60 20.77
N ASN A 403 9.55 -28.64 19.45
CA ASN A 403 10.85 -29.00 18.86
C ASN A 403 11.95 -28.02 19.31
N LEU A 404 11.69 -26.71 19.23
CA LEU A 404 12.66 -25.68 19.60
C LEU A 404 13.07 -25.77 21.06
N ARG A 405 12.13 -25.99 21.98
CA ARG A 405 12.44 -26.16 23.41
C ARG A 405 13.32 -27.36 23.72
N GLU A 406 13.23 -28.43 22.91
CA GLU A 406 14.08 -29.60 23.07
C GLU A 406 15.46 -29.46 22.41
N LEU A 407 15.53 -28.70 21.31
CA LEU A 407 16.73 -28.62 20.46
C LEU A 407 17.62 -27.42 20.80
N MET A 408 17.04 -26.31 21.26
CA MET A 408 17.79 -25.08 21.57
C MET A 408 18.67 -25.26 22.81
N GLY A 409 19.92 -24.82 22.70
CA GLY A 409 20.86 -24.73 23.81
C GLY A 409 20.81 -23.37 24.52
N GLU A 410 21.72 -23.15 25.48
CA GLU A 410 21.77 -21.95 26.33
C GLU A 410 21.89 -20.61 25.57
N GLY A 411 22.35 -20.64 24.31
CA GLY A 411 22.46 -19.45 23.45
C GLY A 411 21.17 -19.05 22.74
N GLY A 412 20.14 -19.88 22.80
CA GLY A 412 18.87 -19.66 22.13
C GLY A 412 17.85 -18.97 23.03
N VAL A 413 17.16 -17.95 22.51
CA VAL A 413 16.04 -17.28 23.19
C VAL A 413 14.78 -17.48 22.37
N LEU A 414 13.72 -17.98 23.01
CA LEU A 414 12.42 -18.17 22.36
C LEU A 414 11.49 -17.02 22.75
N ILE A 415 11.04 -16.28 21.74
CA ILE A 415 10.17 -15.12 21.90
C ILE A 415 8.84 -15.46 21.22
N ILE A 416 7.73 -15.38 21.95
CA ILE A 416 6.41 -15.39 21.30
C ILE A 416 6.13 -13.97 20.82
N SER A 417 5.80 -13.82 19.54
CA SER A 417 5.37 -12.56 18.95
C SER A 417 3.88 -12.62 18.62
N THR A 418 3.11 -11.64 19.07
CA THR A 418 1.67 -11.55 18.80
C THR A 418 1.34 -10.22 18.17
N ILE A 419 0.73 -10.23 16.99
CA ILE A 419 0.08 -9.04 16.43
C ILE A 419 -1.34 -9.00 17.00
N LEU A 420 -1.66 -7.96 17.75
CA LEU A 420 -3.02 -7.74 18.23
C LEU A 420 -3.89 -7.16 17.13
N VAL A 421 -5.02 -7.81 16.93
CA VAL A 421 -6.03 -7.46 15.94
C VAL A 421 -7.43 -7.69 16.51
N ARG A 422 -8.45 -7.18 15.82
CA ARG A 422 -9.86 -7.32 16.20
C ARG A 422 -10.25 -8.77 16.49
N GLN A 423 -9.67 -9.71 15.75
CA GLN A 423 -9.95 -11.14 15.82
C GLN A 423 -9.34 -11.83 17.05
N ASN A 424 -8.35 -11.26 17.74
CA ASN A 424 -7.68 -11.95 18.86
C ASN A 424 -7.52 -11.13 20.15
N HIS A 425 -7.70 -9.82 20.15
CA HIS A 425 -7.45 -9.00 21.35
C HIS A 425 -8.30 -9.40 22.56
N HIS A 426 -9.47 -10.01 22.34
CA HIS A 426 -10.35 -10.51 23.40
C HIS A 426 -9.84 -11.80 24.08
N ASP A 427 -8.88 -12.49 23.46
CA ASP A 427 -8.31 -13.76 23.91
C ASP A 427 -7.10 -13.58 24.85
N ALA A 428 -6.79 -12.34 25.21
CA ALA A 428 -5.46 -12.01 25.72
C ALA A 428 -5.11 -12.66 27.08
N VAL A 429 -6.10 -12.89 27.95
CA VAL A 429 -5.89 -13.60 29.23
C VAL A 429 -5.51 -15.06 28.99
N ALA A 430 -6.24 -15.75 28.13
CA ALA A 430 -5.96 -17.14 27.79
C ALA A 430 -4.64 -17.27 27.02
N MET A 431 -4.34 -16.30 26.15
CA MET A 431 -3.04 -16.19 25.49
C MET A 431 -1.90 -16.05 26.49
N ARG A 432 -2.00 -15.11 27.46
CA ARG A 432 -1.00 -14.96 28.53
C ARG A 432 -0.75 -16.28 29.25
N ASP A 433 -1.82 -16.96 29.63
CA ASP A 433 -1.73 -18.22 30.38
C ASP A 433 -1.12 -19.35 29.55
N LEU A 434 -1.37 -19.37 28.23
CA LEU A 434 -0.74 -20.29 27.28
C LEU A 434 0.75 -19.99 27.07
N VAL A 435 1.13 -18.73 26.83
CA VAL A 435 2.53 -18.37 26.45
C VAL A 435 3.49 -18.38 27.63
N LYS A 436 3.00 -18.09 28.83
CA LYS A 436 3.80 -18.02 30.07
C LYS A 436 4.74 -19.22 30.29
N PRO A 437 4.32 -20.49 30.12
CA PRO A 437 5.23 -21.63 30.23
C PRO A 437 6.08 -21.87 28.97
N LEU A 438 5.74 -21.26 27.82
CA LEU A 438 6.29 -21.61 26.51
C LEU A 438 7.56 -20.81 26.15
N CYS A 439 7.70 -19.57 26.61
CA CYS A 439 8.75 -18.66 26.14
C CYS A 439 9.44 -17.87 27.24
N ASP A 440 10.56 -17.23 26.87
CA ASP A 440 11.32 -16.34 27.73
C ASP A 440 10.74 -14.92 27.73
N TRP A 441 10.14 -14.52 26.61
CA TRP A 441 9.59 -13.18 26.38
C TRP A 441 8.33 -13.24 25.51
N TRP A 442 7.35 -12.40 25.83
CA TRP A 442 6.16 -12.21 25.00
C TRP A 442 6.15 -10.80 24.42
N GLU A 443 6.45 -10.70 23.14
CA GLU A 443 6.43 -9.43 22.41
C GLU A 443 5.08 -9.24 21.73
N VAL A 444 4.49 -8.08 21.95
CA VAL A 444 3.18 -7.75 21.43
C VAL A 444 3.29 -6.52 20.55
N HIS A 445 2.75 -6.61 19.34
CA HIS A 445 2.78 -5.51 18.38
C HIS A 445 1.38 -5.18 17.88
N LEU A 446 1.26 -4.00 17.30
CA LEU A 446 0.08 -3.57 16.57
C LEU A 446 0.22 -3.81 15.08
N ALA A 447 -0.90 -4.13 14.42
CA ALA A 447 -0.97 -3.97 12.97
C ALA A 447 -0.70 -2.49 12.62
N PHE A 448 -0.13 -2.25 11.44
CA PHE A 448 0.06 -0.90 10.90
C PHE A 448 -0.41 -0.85 9.45
N PRO A 449 -0.90 0.31 8.98
CA PRO A 449 -1.34 0.44 7.62
C PRO A 449 -0.14 0.47 6.67
N ASN A 450 -0.28 -0.24 5.56
CA ASN A 450 0.67 -0.16 4.46
C ASN A 450 -0.04 0.47 3.27
N THR A 451 0.42 1.65 2.82
CA THR A 451 -0.14 2.34 1.65
C THR A 451 -0.07 1.49 0.39
N SER A 452 0.90 0.58 0.34
CA SER A 452 1.15 -0.30 -0.77
C SER A 452 0.31 -1.57 -0.78
N SER A 453 -0.30 -1.89 0.38
CA SER A 453 -1.28 -2.96 0.54
C SER A 453 -2.40 -2.78 -0.46
N LYS A 454 -2.68 -3.86 -1.17
CA LYS A 454 -3.71 -3.93 -2.16
C LYS A 454 -5.11 -4.16 -1.57
N THR A 455 -5.18 -4.50 -0.29
CA THR A 455 -6.39 -4.55 0.53
C THR A 455 -6.21 -3.60 1.72
N ASP A 456 -7.24 -2.83 2.10
CA ASP A 456 -7.21 -1.96 3.29
C ASP A 456 -7.33 -2.80 4.57
N ARG A 457 -6.46 -3.82 4.72
CA ARG A 457 -6.48 -4.81 5.80
C ARG A 457 -6.46 -4.17 7.17
N TYR A 458 -5.76 -3.03 7.28
CA TYR A 458 -5.68 -2.28 8.52
C TYR A 458 -7.06 -1.89 9.05
N ARG A 459 -7.99 -1.51 8.19
CA ARG A 459 -9.36 -1.18 8.59
C ARG A 459 -10.08 -2.38 9.21
N ASP A 460 -9.88 -3.55 8.64
CA ASP A 460 -10.57 -4.78 9.06
C ASP A 460 -10.01 -5.34 10.38
N VAL A 461 -8.71 -5.19 10.60
CA VAL A 461 -7.99 -5.86 11.69
C VAL A 461 -7.56 -4.93 12.83
N SER A 462 -7.48 -3.62 12.62
CA SER A 462 -7.00 -2.70 13.66
C SER A 462 -7.88 -2.72 14.90
N ILE A 463 -7.28 -2.30 16.02
CA ILE A 463 -7.91 -1.99 17.30
C ILE A 463 -7.38 -0.65 17.80
N SER A 464 -8.07 -0.03 18.76
CA SER A 464 -7.53 1.14 19.45
C SER A 464 -6.29 0.79 20.28
N MET A 465 -5.41 1.77 20.50
CA MET A 465 -4.25 1.62 21.37
C MET A 465 -4.67 1.36 22.82
N SER A 466 -5.81 1.91 23.25
CA SER A 466 -6.39 1.60 24.56
C SER A 466 -6.79 0.11 24.68
N GLU A 467 -7.52 -0.44 23.69
CA GLU A 467 -7.86 -1.88 23.64
C GLU A 467 -6.61 -2.76 23.59
N ALA A 468 -5.57 -2.32 22.87
CA ALA A 468 -4.31 -3.04 22.79
C ALA A 468 -3.58 -3.13 24.13
N LEU A 469 -3.57 -2.04 24.91
CA LEU A 469 -3.01 -2.06 26.25
C LEU A 469 -3.84 -2.93 27.21
N ASP A 470 -5.16 -2.88 27.13
CA ASP A 470 -6.03 -3.78 27.89
C ASP A 470 -5.76 -5.25 27.59
N ALA A 471 -5.52 -5.59 26.32
CA ALA A 471 -5.18 -6.93 25.90
C ALA A 471 -3.77 -7.34 26.37
N ALA A 472 -2.73 -6.53 26.15
CA ALA A 472 -1.37 -6.91 26.51
C ALA A 472 -1.09 -6.90 28.03
N TYR A 473 -1.85 -6.10 28.77
CA TYR A 473 -1.69 -5.92 30.21
C TYR A 473 -3.00 -6.22 30.95
N PRO A 474 -3.51 -7.47 30.93
CA PRO A 474 -4.72 -7.84 31.65
C PRO A 474 -4.45 -7.93 33.16
N ASP A 475 -5.53 -7.95 33.95
CA ASP A 475 -5.45 -8.13 35.40
C ASP A 475 -4.59 -9.36 35.78
N GLY A 476 -3.66 -9.16 36.73
CA GLY A 476 -2.67 -10.17 37.09
C GLY A 476 -1.49 -10.23 36.11
N TRP A 477 -1.01 -9.07 35.67
CA TRP A 477 0.06 -8.89 34.69
C TRP A 477 1.28 -9.80 34.87
N TRP A 478 1.83 -10.21 33.72
CA TRP A 478 3.01 -11.05 33.60
C TRP A 478 4.22 -10.19 33.17
N PRO A 479 5.31 -10.15 33.96
CA PRO A 479 6.36 -9.12 33.83
C PRO A 479 7.22 -9.16 32.56
N VAL A 480 7.01 -10.14 31.68
CA VAL A 480 7.76 -10.32 30.43
C VAL A 480 6.91 -10.13 29.17
N ALA A 481 5.70 -9.57 29.31
CA ALA A 481 4.89 -9.08 28.19
C ALA A 481 5.20 -7.61 27.90
N ASP A 482 5.48 -7.27 26.64
CA ASP A 482 5.79 -5.89 26.26
C ASP A 482 5.20 -5.47 24.91
N ILE A 483 4.47 -4.35 24.94
CA ILE A 483 4.19 -3.51 23.76
C ILE A 483 5.16 -2.32 23.81
N PRO A 484 6.03 -2.12 22.80
CA PRO A 484 6.97 -1.02 22.80
C PRO A 484 6.29 0.37 22.89
N LEU A 485 6.82 1.24 23.76
CA LEU A 485 6.41 2.66 23.76
C LEU A 485 6.74 3.26 22.39
N GLY A 486 5.79 3.98 21.79
CA GLY A 486 5.91 4.51 20.43
C GLY A 486 5.14 3.71 19.38
N GLU A 487 4.92 2.40 19.58
CA GLU A 487 3.82 1.70 18.89
C GLU A 487 2.48 2.13 19.48
N VAL A 488 2.40 2.14 20.82
CA VAL A 488 1.36 2.86 21.56
C VAL A 488 1.91 4.21 22.01
N LEU A 489 1.13 5.28 21.82
CA LEU A 489 1.56 6.62 22.21
C LEU A 489 1.73 6.72 23.74
N PRO A 490 2.81 7.37 24.23
CA PRO A 490 3.09 7.48 25.67
C PRO A 490 1.97 8.06 26.53
N CYS A 491 1.13 8.97 26.00
CA CYS A 491 0.00 9.53 26.75
C CYS A 491 -1.10 8.50 27.03
N ILE A 492 -1.31 7.55 26.13
CA ILE A 492 -2.29 6.46 26.28
C ILE A 492 -1.76 5.42 27.26
N ALA A 493 -0.46 5.08 27.16
CA ALA A 493 0.23 4.23 28.13
C ALA A 493 0.16 4.81 29.56
N LEU A 494 0.35 6.12 29.71
CA LEU A 494 0.22 6.80 31.00
C LEU A 494 -1.20 6.67 31.58
N ARG A 495 -2.23 6.90 30.77
CA ARG A 495 -3.63 6.76 31.22
C ARG A 495 -3.95 5.33 31.64
N HIS A 496 -3.43 4.34 30.91
CA HIS A 496 -3.55 2.92 31.30
C HIS A 496 -2.87 2.65 32.64
N GLN A 497 -1.66 3.16 32.82
CA GLN A 497 -0.91 3.07 34.08
C GLN A 497 -1.69 3.67 35.25
N GLU A 498 -2.29 4.84 35.09
CA GLU A 498 -3.09 5.47 36.15
C GLU A 498 -4.37 4.67 36.50
N ARG A 499 -5.02 4.07 35.49
CA ARG A 499 -6.23 3.27 35.69
C ARG A 499 -5.96 1.91 36.34
N THR A 500 -4.84 1.26 35.97
CA THR A 500 -4.58 -0.15 36.30
C THR A 500 -3.45 -0.35 37.31
N GLY A 501 -2.58 0.63 37.49
CA GLY A 501 -1.37 0.52 38.29
C GLY A 501 -0.17 -0.12 37.56
N HIS A 502 -0.32 -0.54 36.29
CA HIS A 502 0.80 -1.08 35.52
C HIS A 502 1.86 -0.01 35.24
N GLU A 503 3.12 -0.28 35.56
CA GLU A 503 4.22 0.68 35.36
C GLU A 503 4.73 0.64 33.91
N LEU A 504 4.05 1.36 33.00
CA LEU A 504 4.38 1.41 31.57
C LEU A 504 5.34 2.56 31.21
N LEU A 505 5.22 3.70 31.87
CA LEU A 505 6.10 4.84 31.67
C LEU A 505 7.26 4.76 32.67
N ARG A 506 8.31 4.02 32.32
CA ARG A 506 9.54 3.84 33.12
C ARG A 506 10.80 4.18 32.32
N PRO A 507 11.91 4.57 32.97
CA PRO A 507 13.15 4.92 32.28
C PRO A 507 13.64 3.85 31.28
N ASP A 508 13.61 2.57 31.66
CA ASP A 508 14.04 1.46 30.80
C ASP A 508 13.21 1.35 29.51
N ARG A 509 11.89 1.58 29.62
CA ARG A 509 10.97 1.54 28.49
C ARG A 509 11.09 2.80 27.61
N ILE A 510 11.39 3.95 28.21
CA ILE A 510 11.68 5.19 27.47
C ILE A 510 12.94 5.03 26.63
N ASP A 511 13.99 4.40 27.17
CA ASP A 511 15.24 4.18 26.45
C ASP A 511 15.06 3.21 25.26
N ARG A 512 14.23 2.17 25.44
CA ARG A 512 13.93 1.16 24.40
C ARG A 512 12.80 1.56 23.44
N ARG A 513 12.25 2.75 23.59
CA ARG A 513 11.08 3.20 22.82
C ARG A 513 11.33 3.16 21.31
N VAL A 514 10.26 2.90 20.59
CA VAL A 514 10.14 3.12 19.16
C VAL A 514 10.01 4.62 18.90
N ARG A 515 10.95 5.18 18.14
CA ARG A 515 10.99 6.63 17.85
C ARG A 515 10.03 7.04 16.75
N GLU A 516 9.78 6.14 15.81
CA GLU A 516 8.95 6.34 14.64
C GLU A 516 8.00 5.17 14.50
N GLN A 517 6.73 5.42 14.18
CA GLN A 517 5.73 4.37 14.03
C GLN A 517 6.14 3.35 12.95
N ALA A 518 5.70 2.10 13.09
CA ALA A 518 5.97 1.08 12.08
C ALA A 518 5.44 1.53 10.70
N GLY A 519 6.20 1.28 9.63
CA GLY A 519 5.90 1.79 8.29
C GLY A 519 6.21 3.28 8.06
N THR A 520 6.78 4.02 9.03
CA THR A 520 7.26 5.40 8.78
C THR A 520 8.78 5.51 8.71
N PHE A 521 9.49 4.49 9.22
CA PHE A 521 10.95 4.41 9.32
C PHE A 521 11.71 4.44 7.98
N TYR A 522 11.05 4.16 6.85
CA TYR A 522 11.63 4.34 5.51
C TYR A 522 11.94 5.81 5.18
N ARG A 523 11.45 6.75 5.99
CA ARG A 523 11.79 8.18 5.91
C ARG A 523 13.04 8.53 6.72
N SER A 524 13.54 7.62 7.56
CA SER A 524 14.68 7.85 8.47
C SER A 524 16.02 7.42 7.87
N ALA A 525 17.10 8.13 8.21
CA ALA A 525 18.41 7.95 7.60
C ALA A 525 19.21 6.72 8.10
N GLY A 526 18.69 5.94 9.06
CA GLY A 526 19.47 5.01 9.89
C GLY A 526 19.35 3.52 9.60
N PHE A 527 18.49 3.08 8.67
CA PHE A 527 18.33 1.66 8.33
C PHE A 527 19.06 1.30 7.03
N GLU A 528 20.04 0.39 7.12
CA GLU A 528 20.68 -0.20 5.94
C GLU A 528 19.90 -1.47 5.54
N HIS A 529 19.23 -1.39 4.40
CA HIS A 529 18.59 -2.54 3.75
C HIS A 529 19.53 -3.12 2.70
N SER A 530 19.43 -4.43 2.46
CA SER A 530 20.22 -5.23 1.50
C SER A 530 20.07 -4.85 0.01
N LEU A 531 19.58 -3.65 -0.26
CA LEU A 531 19.26 -3.15 -1.59
C LEU A 531 19.55 -1.65 -1.74
N GLY A 532 20.25 -1.05 -0.76
CA GLY A 532 20.38 0.40 -0.64
C GLY A 532 19.01 1.10 -0.56
N LYS A 533 19.00 2.44 -0.55
CA LYS A 533 17.75 3.24 -0.59
C LYS A 533 16.87 2.98 -1.82
N LYS A 534 17.31 2.14 -2.78
CA LYS A 534 16.69 1.94 -4.09
C LYS A 534 15.59 0.88 -4.14
N PHE A 535 15.43 0.07 -3.10
CA PHE A 535 14.25 -0.79 -2.92
C PHE A 535 13.43 -0.46 -1.66
N ALA A 536 13.69 0.69 -1.04
CA ALA A 536 12.96 1.19 0.11
C ALA A 536 11.56 1.75 -0.27
N VAL A 537 10.86 1.11 -1.21
CA VAL A 537 9.55 1.58 -1.71
C VAL A 537 8.36 0.81 -1.13
N ALA A 538 8.60 -0.16 -0.27
CA ALA A 538 7.53 -0.89 0.41
C ALA A 538 7.29 -0.30 1.80
N PHE A 539 6.04 -0.22 2.25
CA PHE A 539 5.62 0.17 3.61
C PHE A 539 5.75 1.67 3.99
N THR A 540 5.11 2.58 3.25
CA THR A 540 4.83 3.91 3.85
C THR A 540 3.48 3.89 4.55
N ALA A 541 3.43 4.35 5.79
CA ALA A 541 2.18 4.61 6.49
C ALA A 541 1.91 6.13 6.45
N ALA A 542 0.71 6.52 5.97
CA ALA A 542 0.29 7.90 6.07
C ALA A 542 -0.03 8.24 7.52
N THR A 543 0.44 9.40 8.00
CA THR A 543 0.26 9.86 9.38
C THR A 543 -0.36 11.25 9.43
N VAL A 544 -1.02 11.54 10.55
CA VAL A 544 -1.53 12.88 10.91
C VAL A 544 -0.83 13.36 12.19
N PRO A 545 -0.43 14.64 12.27
CA PRO A 545 0.18 15.18 13.48
C PRO A 545 -0.76 15.12 14.68
N CYS A 546 -0.20 14.89 15.86
CA CYS A 546 -0.96 15.00 17.11
C CYS A 546 -1.30 16.49 17.38
N PRO A 547 -2.59 16.84 17.65
CA PRO A 547 -3.00 18.22 17.91
C PRO A 547 -2.48 18.76 19.25
N HIS A 548 -1.95 17.91 20.12
CA HIS A 548 -1.48 18.26 21.46
C HIS A 548 0.04 18.45 21.55
N ARG A 549 0.77 18.30 20.44
CA ARG A 549 2.23 18.24 20.43
C ARG A 549 2.90 19.42 21.14
N ASP A 550 2.47 20.65 20.83
CA ASP A 550 3.13 21.88 21.28
C ASP A 550 2.99 22.14 22.79
N GLY A 551 2.04 21.48 23.46
CA GLY A 551 1.79 21.63 24.90
C GLY A 551 2.05 20.37 25.72
N CYS A 552 2.56 19.29 25.12
CA CYS A 552 2.68 18.00 25.80
C CYS A 552 4.11 17.77 26.35
N ALA A 553 4.22 17.46 27.64
CA ALA A 553 5.49 17.15 28.30
C ALA A 553 6.19 15.91 27.70
N LEU A 554 5.43 15.00 27.10
CA LEU A 554 5.94 13.77 26.46
C LEU A 554 6.41 13.98 25.02
N ALA A 555 6.32 15.20 24.45
CA ALA A 555 6.62 15.47 23.04
C ALA A 555 8.04 15.06 22.62
N GLY A 556 9.02 15.07 23.53
CA GLY A 556 10.40 14.66 23.25
C GLY A 556 10.61 13.15 23.11
N ILE A 557 9.67 12.34 23.60
CA ILE A 557 9.76 10.87 23.56
C ILE A 557 8.60 10.22 22.80
N CYS A 558 7.66 11.03 22.32
CA CYS A 558 6.48 10.59 21.58
C CYS A 558 6.73 10.74 20.07
N PRO A 559 6.27 9.81 19.21
CA PRO A 559 6.32 9.98 17.76
C PRO A 559 5.63 11.27 17.27
N GLY A 560 4.69 11.81 18.05
CA GLY A 560 4.03 13.10 17.77
C GLY A 560 3.03 13.06 16.61
N GLN A 561 2.68 11.86 16.16
CA GLN A 561 1.78 11.58 15.04
C GLN A 561 1.10 10.22 15.25
N VAL A 562 -0.03 10.01 14.58
CA VAL A 562 -0.69 8.70 14.47
C VAL A 562 -0.96 8.38 13.01
N TYR A 563 -1.28 7.13 12.69
CA TYR A 563 -1.69 6.77 11.34
C TYR A 563 -2.98 7.51 10.94
N ALA A 564 -3.04 8.00 9.71
CA ALA A 564 -4.23 8.66 9.19
C ALA A 564 -5.45 7.73 9.23
N LEU A 565 -5.27 6.45 8.89
CA LEU A 565 -6.33 5.44 9.00
C LEU A 565 -6.73 5.13 10.44
N TYR A 566 -5.81 5.26 11.39
CA TYR A 566 -6.13 5.12 12.81
C TYR A 566 -7.03 6.27 13.27
N ALA A 567 -6.66 7.51 12.92
CA ALA A 567 -7.44 8.70 13.24
C ALA A 567 -8.83 8.68 12.57
N ASP A 568 -8.95 8.14 11.36
CA ASP A 568 -10.24 7.93 10.69
C ASP A 568 -11.14 6.94 11.44
N LEU A 569 -10.56 5.83 11.94
CA LEU A 569 -11.33 4.76 12.56
C LEU A 569 -11.71 5.02 14.02
N TYR A 570 -10.78 5.54 14.81
CA TYR A 570 -10.92 5.68 16.26
C TYR A 570 -11.03 7.14 16.70
N GLY A 571 -10.88 8.08 15.76
CA GLY A 571 -10.72 9.49 16.10
C GLY A 571 -9.40 9.77 16.81
N MET A 572 -9.29 10.99 17.34
CA MET A 572 -8.13 11.44 18.13
C MET A 572 -8.46 11.57 19.63
N GLY A 573 -9.63 11.11 20.06
CA GLY A 573 -10.18 11.40 21.39
C GLY A 573 -9.45 10.74 22.55
N GLU A 574 -8.74 9.64 22.31
CA GLU A 574 -7.93 9.01 23.35
C GLU A 574 -6.57 9.71 23.57
N LEU A 575 -6.16 10.60 22.66
CA LEU A 575 -4.95 11.40 22.80
C LEU A 575 -5.24 12.59 23.71
N GLU A 576 -4.31 12.89 24.62
CA GLU A 576 -4.43 14.06 25.48
C GLU A 576 -3.05 14.67 25.78
N PRO A 577 -2.98 15.99 26.04
CA PRO A 577 -1.75 16.62 26.50
C PRO A 577 -1.44 16.16 27.93
N ILE A 578 -0.18 15.80 28.16
CA ILE A 578 0.32 15.42 29.48
C ILE A 578 1.19 16.54 30.05
N THR A 579 0.99 16.88 31.32
CA THR A 579 1.79 17.89 32.02
C THR A 579 2.94 17.26 32.82
N ARG A 580 3.96 18.04 33.16
CA ARG A 580 5.07 17.56 34.00
C ARG A 580 4.60 17.23 35.42
N GLU A 581 3.64 17.98 35.94
CA GLU A 581 3.04 17.73 37.27
C GLU A 581 2.37 16.36 37.33
N ARG A 582 1.65 15.98 36.25
CA ARG A 582 1.01 14.67 36.15
C ARG A 582 2.02 13.53 36.13
N ILE A 583 3.14 13.69 35.42
CA ILE A 583 4.24 12.72 35.42
C ILE A 583 4.92 12.66 36.80
N GLY A 584 5.15 13.81 37.44
CA GLY A 584 5.77 13.88 38.76
C GLY A 584 4.93 13.21 39.87
N ALA A 585 3.62 13.09 39.69
CA ALA A 585 2.73 12.39 40.61
C ALA A 585 2.81 10.85 40.52
N LEU A 586 3.47 10.31 39.49
CA LEU A 586 3.65 8.86 39.34
C LEU A 586 4.68 8.31 40.32
N TYR A 587 4.62 7.00 40.54
CA TYR A 587 5.71 6.28 41.20
C TYR A 587 7.02 6.50 40.42
N GLN A 588 8.06 6.97 41.12
CA GLN A 588 9.35 7.39 40.54
C GLN A 588 9.23 8.51 39.47
N GLY A 589 8.25 9.40 39.60
CA GLY A 589 8.02 10.52 38.68
C GLY A 589 9.26 11.36 38.38
N ASP A 590 10.12 11.64 39.37
CA ASP A 590 11.37 12.38 39.17
C ASP A 590 12.36 11.64 38.24
N HIS A 591 12.46 10.32 38.34
CA HIS A 591 13.30 9.52 37.46
C HIS A 591 12.74 9.48 36.03
N ILE A 592 11.42 9.41 35.89
CA ILE A 592 10.74 9.43 34.60
C ILE A 592 10.97 10.79 33.92
N LEU A 593 10.79 11.90 34.65
CA LEU A 593 11.07 13.24 34.14
C LEU A 593 12.53 13.39 33.71
N HIS A 594 13.47 12.89 34.51
CA HIS A 594 14.89 12.87 34.14
C HIS A 594 15.13 12.09 32.84
N ALA A 595 14.58 10.89 32.71
CA ALA A 595 14.70 10.07 31.49
C ALA A 595 14.10 10.77 30.27
N ILE A 596 12.96 11.46 30.41
CA ILE A 596 12.36 12.25 29.33
C ILE A 596 13.29 13.39 28.90
N ASP A 597 13.93 14.07 29.85
CA ASP A 597 14.79 15.20 29.57
C ASP A 597 16.13 14.78 28.93
N THR A 598 16.66 13.59 29.28
CA THR A 598 17.90 13.05 28.70
C THR A 598 17.68 12.30 27.38
N ALA A 599 16.47 11.82 27.12
CA ALA A 599 16.13 11.10 25.90
C ALA A 599 15.89 12.00 24.68
N ARG A 600 15.88 13.33 24.86
CA ARG A 600 15.60 14.36 23.83
C ARG A 600 16.70 14.48 22.78
#